data_AF-A0A7S3KJM7-F1
#
_entry.id   AF-A0A7S3KJM7-F1
#
_cell.length_a   1.000
_cell.length_b   1.000
_cell.length_c   1.000
_cell.angle_alpha   90.00
_cell.angle_beta   90.00
_cell.angle_gamma   90.00
#
_symmetry.space_group_name_H-M   'P 1'
#
loop_
_entity.id
_entity.type
_entity.pdbx_description
1 polymer ?
#
loop_
_entity_poly.entity_id
_entity_poly.type
_entity_poly.pdbx_seq_one_letter_code
_entity_poly.pdbx_strand_id
1 'polypeptide(L)'
;EILKIVMFKVPLEGITSSSQPKSSVQKNIIKKFIEQFPLMETYIEEVIPKGTKLTEAKLKGVSHIKVYFIEEEVLFYQQRDQTIIPHLKLLHKYPTMMKHMQCDKGAIKHIIGGSDVMAPGLLHENGV
;
A
#
# COMPACT_ATOMS: atom_id res chain seq x y z
N GLU A 1 -6.05 -2.32 19.79
CA GLU A 1 -6.40 -3.18 18.66
C GLU A 1 -5.12 -3.44 17.87
N ILE A 2 -4.69 -4.70 17.72
CA ILE A 2 -3.41 -5.03 17.05
C ILE A 2 -3.63 -4.86 15.54
N LEU A 3 -2.94 -3.91 14.91
CA LEU A 3 -2.88 -3.75 13.45
C LEU A 3 -2.11 -4.94 12.87
N LYS A 4 -2.82 -6.05 12.62
CA LYS A 4 -2.29 -7.18 11.85
C LYS A 4 -2.31 -6.81 10.38
N ILE A 5 -1.18 -6.35 9.83
CA ILE A 5 -1.01 -6.17 8.39
C ILE A 5 0.28 -6.89 7.97
N VAL A 6 0.17 -8.20 7.71
CA VAL A 6 1.24 -8.96 7.08
C VAL A 6 0.70 -9.50 5.75
N MET A 7 0.95 -8.76 4.67
CA MET A 7 0.47 -9.14 3.31
C MET A 7 1.49 -9.93 2.49
N PHE A 8 2.80 -9.72 2.66
CA PHE A 8 3.81 -10.20 1.68
C PHE A 8 5.07 -10.84 2.30
N LYS A 9 4.94 -11.63 3.37
CA LYS A 9 6.09 -12.29 4.01
C LYS A 9 6.63 -13.50 3.24
N VAL A 10 5.75 -14.20 2.52
CA VAL A 10 6.10 -15.38 1.72
C VAL A 10 6.27 -14.95 0.26
N PRO A 11 7.23 -15.51 -0.49
CA PRO A 11 7.35 -15.25 -1.92
C PRO A 11 6.02 -15.47 -2.64
N LEU A 12 5.65 -14.51 -3.47
CA LEU A 12 4.44 -14.60 -4.27
C LEU A 12 4.62 -15.67 -5.35
N GLU A 13 3.63 -16.54 -5.51
CA GLU A 13 3.65 -17.62 -6.52
C GLU A 13 3.33 -17.13 -7.95
N GLY A 14 3.22 -15.81 -8.13
CA GLY A 14 2.90 -15.17 -9.40
C GLY A 14 1.51 -14.53 -9.45
N ILE A 15 1.06 -14.24 -10.67
CA ILE A 15 -0.23 -13.60 -10.96
C ILE A 15 -1.22 -14.66 -11.44
N THR A 16 -2.39 -14.72 -10.81
CA THR A 16 -3.50 -15.60 -11.22
C THR A 16 -4.22 -15.03 -12.44
N SER A 17 -4.47 -13.72 -12.45
CA SER A 17 -5.14 -13.02 -13.55
C SER A 17 -4.86 -11.53 -13.48
N SER A 18 -4.72 -10.87 -14.63
CA SER A 18 -4.61 -9.41 -14.73
C SER A 18 -5.63 -8.84 -15.71
N SER A 19 -6.15 -7.65 -15.42
CA SER A 19 -7.07 -6.94 -16.31
C SER A 19 -6.90 -5.43 -16.19
N GLN A 20 -7.28 -4.71 -17.25
CA GLN A 20 -7.40 -3.26 -17.20
C GLN A 20 -8.84 -2.90 -16.82
N PRO A 21 -9.06 -2.21 -15.69
CA PRO A 21 -10.39 -1.79 -15.30
C PRO A 21 -10.95 -0.79 -16.32
N LYS A 22 -12.27 -0.79 -16.49
CA LYS A 22 -12.96 0.23 -17.28
C LYS A 22 -12.66 1.62 -16.71
N SER A 23 -12.71 2.65 -17.56
CA SER A 23 -12.42 4.03 -17.14
C SER A 23 -13.23 4.48 -15.93
N SER A 24 -14.51 4.10 -15.83
CA SER A 24 -15.35 4.41 -14.67
C SER A 24 -14.86 3.75 -13.37
N VAL A 25 -14.41 2.49 -13.45
CA VAL A 25 -13.88 1.73 -12.32
C VAL A 25 -12.53 2.30 -11.89
N GLN A 26 -11.65 2.64 -12.84
CA GLN A 26 -10.37 3.30 -12.55
C GLN A 26 -10.58 4.63 -11.82
N LYS A 27 -11.51 5.47 -12.28
CA LYS A 27 -11.86 6.73 -11.61
C LYS A 27 -12.35 6.50 -10.17
N ASN A 28 -13.14 5.45 -9.94
CA ASN A 28 -13.61 5.12 -8.59
C ASN A 28 -12.48 4.63 -7.69
N ILE A 29 -11.54 3.84 -8.21
CA ILE A 29 -10.34 3.40 -7.47
C ILE A 29 -9.50 4.62 -7.04
N ILE A 30 -9.24 5.54 -7.98
CA ILE A 30 -8.49 6.77 -7.71
C ILE A 30 -9.22 7.63 -6.66
N LYS A 31 -10.54 7.77 -6.79
CA LYS A 31 -11.37 8.50 -5.82
C LYS A 31 -11.21 7.92 -4.41
N LYS A 32 -11.35 6.60 -4.25
CA LYS A 32 -11.15 5.92 -2.97
C LYS A 32 -9.74 6.13 -2.40
N PHE A 33 -8.73 6.13 -3.27
CA PHE A 33 -7.35 6.38 -2.86
C PHE A 33 -7.17 7.81 -2.33
N ILE A 34 -7.71 8.82 -3.00
CA ILE A 34 -7.65 10.22 -2.56
C ILE A 34 -8.47 10.43 -1.28
N GLU A 35 -9.67 9.83 -1.17
CA GLU A 35 -10.47 9.87 0.05
C GLU A 35 -9.69 9.35 1.27
N GLN A 36 -8.86 8.32 1.06
CA GLN A 36 -8.03 7.75 2.11
C GLN A 36 -6.74 8.54 2.38
N PHE A 37 -6.15 9.13 1.34
CA PHE A 37 -4.92 9.93 1.41
C PHE A 37 -5.15 11.31 0.78
N PRO A 38 -5.83 12.25 1.48
CA PRO A 38 -6.24 13.53 0.90
C PRO A 38 -5.09 14.36 0.35
N LEU A 39 -3.91 14.28 0.97
CA LEU A 39 -2.70 14.98 0.54
C LEU A 39 -2.17 14.51 -0.83
N MET A 40 -2.65 13.37 -1.34
CA MET A 40 -2.31 12.88 -2.67
C MET A 40 -3.12 13.56 -3.78
N GLU A 41 -4.18 14.30 -3.48
CA GLU A 41 -4.99 14.98 -4.50
C GLU A 41 -4.14 15.88 -5.41
N THR A 42 -3.17 16.59 -4.83
CA THR A 42 -2.25 17.47 -5.57
C THR A 42 -1.23 16.73 -6.44
N TYR A 43 -0.95 15.46 -6.13
CA TYR A 43 0.09 14.66 -6.79
C TYR A 43 -0.49 13.55 -7.68
N ILE A 44 -1.80 13.34 -7.68
CA ILE A 44 -2.40 12.18 -8.32
C ILE A 44 -2.19 12.15 -9.83
N GLU A 45 -2.14 13.30 -10.50
CA GLU A 45 -1.87 13.38 -11.94
C GLU A 45 -0.42 13.03 -12.29
N GLU A 46 0.52 13.19 -11.34
CA GLU A 46 1.90 12.73 -11.50
C GLU A 46 2.01 11.20 -11.28
N VAL A 47 1.23 10.66 -10.35
CA VAL A 47 1.23 9.22 -10.03
C VAL A 47 0.46 8.42 -11.07
N ILE A 48 -0.68 8.94 -11.52
CA ILE A 48 -1.58 8.32 -12.49
C ILE A 48 -1.95 9.38 -13.53
N PRO A 49 -1.09 9.62 -14.54
CA PRO A 49 -1.37 10.59 -15.58
C PRO A 49 -2.66 10.25 -16.34
N LYS A 50 -3.39 11.29 -16.76
CA LYS A 50 -4.61 11.13 -17.55
C LYS A 50 -4.33 10.32 -18.82
N GLY A 51 -5.19 9.34 -19.11
CA GLY A 51 -5.05 8.46 -20.27
C GLY A 51 -4.21 7.20 -20.01
N THR A 52 -3.50 7.13 -18.87
CA THR A 52 -2.75 5.93 -18.49
C THR A 52 -3.69 4.81 -18.09
N LYS A 53 -3.38 3.59 -18.52
CA LYS A 53 -4.17 2.39 -18.22
C LYS A 53 -3.64 1.75 -16.93
N LEU A 54 -4.40 1.88 -15.86
CA LEU A 54 -4.12 1.15 -14.63
C LEU A 54 -4.33 -0.35 -14.89
N THR A 55 -3.46 -1.22 -14.39
CA THR A 55 -3.66 -2.67 -14.44
C THR A 55 -3.96 -3.19 -13.04
N GLU A 56 -5.02 -3.99 -12.91
CA GLU A 56 -5.38 -4.72 -11.70
C GLU A 56 -4.95 -6.18 -11.87
N ALA A 57 -4.11 -6.71 -10.97
CA ALA A 57 -3.75 -8.13 -10.93
C ALA A 57 -4.21 -8.79 -9.63
N LYS A 58 -4.65 -10.04 -9.75
CA LYS A 58 -4.90 -10.95 -8.62
C LYS A 58 -3.69 -11.84 -8.43
N LEU A 59 -3.19 -11.91 -7.21
CA LEU A 59 -2.02 -12.71 -6.89
C LEU A 59 -2.38 -14.18 -6.64
N LYS A 60 -1.43 -15.07 -6.91
CA LYS A 60 -1.52 -16.51 -6.60
C LYS A 60 -0.97 -16.76 -5.19
N GLY A 61 -1.59 -17.69 -4.46
CA GLY A 61 -1.14 -18.09 -3.12
C GLY A 61 -1.53 -17.14 -1.97
N VAL A 62 -2.12 -15.99 -2.27
CA VAL A 62 -2.60 -15.03 -1.26
C VAL A 62 -4.07 -14.69 -1.48
N SER A 63 -4.87 -14.87 -0.43
CA SER A 63 -6.31 -14.76 -0.51
C SER A 63 -6.77 -13.31 -0.70
N HIS A 64 -7.35 -13.07 -1.88
CA HIS A 64 -8.09 -11.86 -2.26
C HIS A 64 -7.28 -10.56 -2.26
N ILE A 65 -5.99 -10.64 -2.55
CA ILE A 65 -5.16 -9.46 -2.78
C ILE A 65 -5.24 -9.04 -4.24
N LYS A 66 -5.60 -7.78 -4.46
CA LYS A 66 -5.48 -7.08 -5.74
C LYS A 66 -4.27 -6.16 -5.67
N VAL A 67 -3.50 -6.14 -6.75
CA VAL A 67 -2.35 -5.24 -6.94
C VAL A 67 -2.65 -4.33 -8.11
N TYR A 68 -2.41 -3.03 -7.92
CA TYR A 68 -2.60 -2.00 -8.91
C TYR A 68 -1.25 -1.44 -9.34
N PHE A 69 -1.00 -1.45 -10.64
CA PHE A 69 0.27 -1.01 -11.20
C PHE A 69 0.06 -0.36 -12.57
N ILE A 70 1.03 0.47 -12.93
CA ILE A 70 1.13 1.10 -14.25
C ILE A 70 2.45 0.63 -14.83
N GLU A 71 2.40 0.05 -16.03
CA GLU A 71 3.57 -0.55 -16.68
C GLU A 71 4.24 -1.58 -15.76
N GLU A 72 5.40 -1.27 -15.18
CA GLU A 72 6.13 -2.13 -14.24
C GLU A 72 6.14 -1.58 -12.80
N GLU A 73 5.57 -0.40 -12.56
CA GLU A 73 5.57 0.26 -11.26
C GLU A 73 4.29 -0.03 -10.46
N VAL A 74 4.48 -0.73 -9.33
CA VAL A 74 3.41 -1.05 -8.39
C VAL A 74 3.08 0.18 -7.54
N LEU A 75 1.80 0.58 -7.56
CA LEU A 75 1.33 1.77 -6.85
C LEU A 75 0.76 1.43 -5.48
N PHE A 76 -0.19 0.50 -5.43
CA PHE A 76 -0.88 0.12 -4.20
C PHE A 76 -1.54 -1.25 -4.32
N TYR A 77 -1.93 -1.80 -3.18
CA TYR A 77 -2.59 -3.08 -3.05
C TYR A 77 -3.85 -2.96 -2.18
N GLN A 78 -4.80 -3.84 -2.42
CA GLN A 78 -6.06 -3.88 -1.72
C GLN A 78 -6.44 -5.33 -1.43
N GLN A 79 -6.74 -5.64 -0.18
CA GLN A 79 -7.31 -6.94 0.18
C GLN A 79 -8.84 -6.85 0.19
N ARG A 80 -9.52 -7.57 -0.71
CA ARG A 80 -10.98 -7.49 -0.92
C ARG A 80 -11.42 -6.03 -1.12
N ASP A 81 -12.29 -5.52 -0.24
CA ASP A 81 -12.79 -4.14 -0.19
C ASP A 81 -12.26 -3.39 1.04
N GLN A 82 -11.16 -3.86 1.63
CA GLN A 82 -10.49 -3.17 2.74
C GLN A 82 -9.76 -1.91 2.25
N THR A 83 -9.15 -1.22 3.21
CA THR A 83 -8.23 -0.09 3.05
C THR A 83 -7.18 -0.35 1.97
N ILE A 84 -6.96 0.65 1.12
CA ILE A 84 -5.90 0.63 0.12
C ILE A 84 -4.57 0.87 0.82
N ILE A 85 -3.56 0.05 0.55
CA ILE A 85 -2.23 0.22 1.14
C ILE A 85 -1.25 0.60 0.03
N PRO A 86 -0.57 1.76 0.14
CA PRO A 86 0.39 2.21 -0.86
C PRO A 86 1.66 1.36 -0.82
N HIS A 87 2.28 1.20 -1.98
CA HIS A 87 3.58 0.58 -2.08
C HIS A 87 4.65 1.46 -1.43
N LEU A 88 5.67 0.84 -0.83
CA LEU A 88 6.70 1.57 -0.08
C LEU A 88 7.47 2.58 -0.96
N LYS A 89 7.71 2.28 -2.24
CA LYS A 89 8.31 3.26 -3.18
C LYS A 89 7.44 4.52 -3.34
N LEU A 90 6.12 4.36 -3.42
CA LEU A 90 5.19 5.48 -3.54
C LEU A 90 5.22 6.33 -2.26
N LEU A 91 5.19 5.67 -1.10
CA LEU A 91 5.29 6.33 0.20
C LEU A 91 6.62 7.07 0.37
N HIS A 92 7.75 6.50 -0.10
CA HIS A 92 9.05 7.20 -0.07
C HIS A 92 9.09 8.43 -0.97
N LYS A 93 8.36 8.43 -2.10
CA LYS A 93 8.25 9.59 -2.99
C LYS A 93 7.38 10.70 -2.38
N TYR A 94 6.31 10.32 -1.66
CA TYR A 94 5.37 11.25 -1.03
C TYR A 94 5.23 10.95 0.47
N PRO A 95 6.27 11.22 1.29
CA PRO A 95 6.28 10.80 2.70
C PRO A 95 5.16 11.43 3.52
N THR A 96 4.70 12.62 3.16
CA THR A 96 3.62 13.33 3.86
C THR A 96 2.25 12.72 3.64
N MET A 97 2.07 11.75 2.73
CA MET A 97 0.76 11.16 2.43
C MET A 97 0.14 10.37 3.59
N MET A 98 0.95 9.97 4.58
CA MET A 98 0.53 9.19 5.75
C MET A 98 1.11 9.77 7.04
N LYS A 99 0.45 9.51 8.17
CA LYS A 99 1.02 9.79 9.49
C LYS A 99 2.21 8.87 9.73
N HIS A 100 3.27 9.42 10.31
CA HIS A 100 4.45 8.66 10.66
C HIS A 100 4.33 8.16 12.10
N MET A 101 4.88 6.98 12.33
CA MET A 101 5.07 6.42 13.66
C MET A 101 6.55 6.10 13.81
N GLN A 102 7.12 6.54 14.92
CA GLN A 102 8.50 6.24 15.25
C GLN A 102 8.55 5.10 16.26
N CYS A 103 9.54 4.23 16.11
CA CYS A 103 9.72 3.06 16.97
C CYS A 103 11.16 2.96 17.45
N ASP A 104 11.36 2.22 18.53
CA ASP A 104 12.69 1.99 19.08
C ASP A 104 13.62 1.29 18.08
N LYS A 105 14.91 1.60 18.15
CA LYS A 105 15.95 0.97 17.33
C LYS A 105 15.94 -0.57 17.40
N GLY A 106 15.57 -1.13 18.56
CA GLY A 106 15.45 -2.57 18.76
C GLY A 106 14.33 -3.22 17.93
N ALA A 107 13.27 -2.46 17.59
CA ALA A 107 12.11 -2.95 16.85
C ALA A 107 12.37 -3.06 15.34
N ILE A 108 13.27 -2.23 14.78
CA ILE A 108 13.53 -2.12 13.34
C ILE A 108 13.78 -3.50 12.69
N LYS A 109 14.66 -4.32 13.28
CA LYS A 109 14.98 -5.66 12.75
C LYS A 109 13.76 -6.58 12.67
N HIS A 110 12.85 -6.46 13.63
CA HIS A 110 11.64 -7.28 13.70
C HIS A 110 10.60 -6.79 12.69
N ILE A 111 10.43 -5.48 12.56
CA ILE A 111 9.51 -4.86 11.60
C ILE A 111 9.92 -5.22 10.16
N ILE A 112 11.21 -5.11 9.82
CA ILE A 112 11.72 -5.54 8.50
C ILE A 112 11.51 -7.05 8.29
N GLY A 113 11.57 -7.86 9.35
CA GLY A 113 11.20 -9.28 9.31
C GLY A 113 9.70 -9.58 9.18
N GLY A 114 8.86 -8.55 9.08
CA GLY A 114 7.41 -8.65 8.95
C GLY A 114 6.68 -8.90 10.27
N SER A 115 7.26 -8.53 11.41
CA SER A 115 6.56 -8.55 12.70
C SER A 115 5.68 -7.32 12.86
N ASP A 116 4.55 -7.49 13.54
CA ASP A 116 3.67 -6.38 13.94
C ASP A 116 4.39 -5.45 14.95
N VAL A 117 4.04 -4.17 14.93
CA VAL A 117 4.54 -3.20 15.91
C VAL A 117 3.72 -3.31 17.19
N MET A 118 4.40 -3.60 18.31
CA MET A 118 3.77 -3.74 19.62
C MET A 118 3.79 -2.41 20.38
N ALA A 119 2.75 -2.15 21.18
CA ALA A 119 2.58 -0.89 21.92
C ALA A 119 3.83 -0.45 22.73
N PRO A 120 4.59 -1.32 23.41
CA PRO A 120 5.81 -0.91 24.11
C PRO A 120 6.85 -0.25 23.21
N GLY A 121 6.98 -0.70 21.95
CA GLY A 121 7.92 -0.14 20.99
C GLY A 121 7.53 1.24 20.43
N LEU A 122 6.37 1.77 20.83
CA LEU A 122 5.84 3.09 20.47
C LEU A 122 5.76 4.05 21.66
N LEU A 123 5.89 3.55 22.89
CA LEU A 123 5.64 4.29 24.13
C LEU A 123 6.91 4.48 24.97
N HIS A 124 8.04 3.93 24.54
CA HIS A 124 9.28 4.00 25.29
C HIS A 124 9.84 5.44 25.31
N GLU A 125 10.37 5.91 26.44
CA GLU A 125 10.89 7.29 26.60
C GLU A 125 12.03 7.63 25.64
N ASN A 126 12.75 6.62 25.13
CA ASN A 126 13.81 6.78 24.13
C ASN A 126 13.33 6.56 22.67
N GLY A 127 12.04 6.38 22.45
CA GLY A 127 11.42 6.49 21.14
C GLY A 127 11.51 7.95 20.72
N VAL A 128 12.57 8.31 20.00
CA VAL A 128 12.70 9.64 19.38
C VAL A 128 11.46 9.91 18.53
#